data_AF-A0A1B1PUE3-F1
#
_entry.id   AF-A0A1B1PUE3-F1
#
_cell.length_a   1.000
_cell.length_b   1.000
_cell.length_c   1.000
_cell.angle_alpha   90.00
_cell.angle_beta   90.00
_cell.angle_gamma   90.00
#
_symmetry.space_group_name_H-M   'P 1'
#
loop_
_entity.id
_entity.type
_entity.pdbx_description
1 polymer ?
#
loop_
_entity_poly.entity_id
_entity_poly.type
_entity_poly.pdbx_seq_one_letter_code
_entity_poly.pdbx_strand_id
1 'polypeptide(L)'
;MSLGVSERDGDDLFMGIGVINPNGETLVVRCKSKPSGREWDVFASGPGNDVTVAQTPAGNVGTLRSNENLRPLMRAELYQQDIQIQFSSWPHFGLFSGRRAVSYVLAAGASVAIERVAKCVIIAATQIASQAYIDELQLPPGADGAVAAGSGPSRIFEPVMGEVIGGLADPTFDGLIYADIGRGAV
;
A
#
# COMPACT_ATOMS: atom_id res chain seq x y z
N MET A 1 8.94 8.88 4.97
CA MET A 1 8.74 7.58 4.26
C MET A 1 7.65 6.79 4.96
N SER A 2 6.98 5.86 4.28
CA SER A 2 6.11 4.86 4.91
C SER A 2 6.73 3.48 4.78
N LEU A 3 6.72 2.70 5.86
CA LEU A 3 7.35 1.37 5.94
C LEU A 3 6.37 0.34 6.49
N GLY A 4 6.22 -0.75 5.76
CA GLY A 4 5.48 -1.91 6.23
C GLY A 4 6.37 -2.97 6.89
N VAL A 5 5.94 -3.48 8.04
CA VAL A 5 6.62 -4.51 8.80
C VAL A 5 5.67 -5.65 9.18
N SER A 6 6.26 -6.80 9.53
CA SER A 6 5.63 -7.83 10.35
C SER A 6 6.10 -7.61 11.78
N GLU A 7 5.21 -7.19 12.65
CA GLU A 7 5.51 -6.79 14.03
C GLU A 7 5.13 -7.92 14.97
N ARG A 8 6.01 -8.29 15.89
CA ARG A 8 5.71 -9.30 16.91
C ARG A 8 5.49 -8.61 18.24
N ASP A 9 4.36 -8.90 18.87
CA ASP A 9 4.07 -8.52 20.25
C ASP A 9 3.59 -9.75 21.02
N GLY A 10 4.40 -10.16 22.01
CA GLY A 10 4.23 -11.46 22.68
C GLY A 10 4.25 -12.65 21.72
N ASP A 11 3.15 -13.38 21.71
CA ASP A 11 2.93 -14.57 20.87
C ASP A 11 2.16 -14.25 19.58
N ASP A 12 1.74 -13.00 19.39
CA ASP A 12 0.99 -12.55 18.22
C ASP A 12 1.91 -11.87 17.20
N LEU A 13 1.56 -12.02 15.92
CA LEU A 13 2.19 -11.30 14.81
C LEU A 13 1.16 -10.35 14.20
N PHE A 14 1.56 -9.12 13.91
CA PHE A 14 0.73 -8.08 13.35
C PHE A 14 1.31 -7.55 12.04
N MET A 15 0.41 -7.07 11.19
CA MET A 15 0.76 -6.32 10.00
C MET A 15 0.93 -4.84 10.33
N GLY A 16 2.08 -4.47 10.90
CA GLY A 16 2.41 -3.09 11.29
C GLY A 16 2.82 -2.22 10.11
N ILE A 17 2.40 -0.95 10.09
CA ILE A 17 2.86 0.09 9.16
C ILE A 17 3.17 1.37 9.93
N GLY A 18 4.22 2.08 9.51
CA GLY A 18 4.55 3.37 10.11
C GLY A 18 5.02 4.43 9.13
N VAL A 19 4.92 5.68 9.55
CA VAL A 19 5.45 6.85 8.83
C VAL A 19 6.64 7.40 9.60
N ILE A 20 7.78 7.51 8.95
CA ILE A 20 9.04 7.97 9.54
C ILE A 20 9.46 9.28 8.88
N ASN A 21 9.82 10.27 9.68
CA ASN A 21 10.23 11.60 9.22
C ASN A 21 11.72 11.62 8.79
N PRO A 22 12.20 12.71 8.17
CA PRO A 22 13.60 12.82 7.73
C PRO A 22 14.64 12.77 8.86
N ASN A 23 14.25 13.02 10.11
CA ASN A 23 15.12 12.93 11.29
C ASN A 23 15.17 11.50 11.88
N GLY A 24 14.42 10.55 11.31
CA GLY A 24 14.32 9.18 11.80
C GLY A 24 13.28 8.96 12.89
N GLU A 25 12.47 9.97 13.22
CA GLU A 25 11.39 9.84 14.20
C GLU A 25 10.16 9.19 13.57
N THR A 26 9.51 8.29 14.30
CA THR A 26 8.29 7.64 13.84
C THR A 26 7.09 8.50 14.23
N LEU A 27 6.35 8.97 13.22
CA LEU A 27 5.20 9.87 13.38
C LEU A 27 3.87 9.12 13.48
N VAL A 28 3.75 7.99 12.78
CA VAL A 28 2.57 7.11 12.80
C VAL A 28 3.06 5.69 12.99
N VAL A 29 2.41 4.94 13.87
CA VAL A 29 2.53 3.48 13.99
C VAL A 29 1.12 2.93 14.11
N ARG A 30 0.78 1.96 13.27
CA ARG A 30 -0.51 1.29 13.32
C ARG A 30 -0.44 -0.12 12.78
N CYS A 31 -1.39 -0.96 13.19
CA CYS A 31 -1.52 -2.32 12.70
C CYS A 31 -2.74 -2.45 11.80
N LYS A 32 -2.64 -3.29 10.76
CA LYS A 32 -3.77 -3.57 9.86
C LYS A 32 -4.95 -4.07 10.69
N SER A 33 -6.04 -3.32 10.65
CA SER A 33 -7.21 -3.53 11.51
C SER A 33 -7.91 -4.88 11.27
N LYS A 34 -7.87 -5.36 10.03
CA LYS A 34 -8.47 -6.63 9.65
C LYS A 34 -7.62 -7.28 8.57
N PRO A 35 -6.87 -8.33 8.92
CA PRO A 35 -6.25 -9.23 7.95
C PRO A 35 -7.29 -9.73 6.92
N SER A 36 -6.83 -10.23 5.78
CA SER A 36 -7.66 -10.67 4.67
C SER A 36 -7.22 -12.02 4.13
N GLY A 37 -8.20 -12.89 3.86
CA GLY A 37 -7.93 -14.23 3.32
C GLY A 37 -7.00 -15.02 4.21
N ARG A 38 -5.92 -15.55 3.64
CA ARG A 38 -4.92 -16.36 4.35
C ARG A 38 -4.01 -15.57 5.29
N GLU A 39 -4.06 -14.23 5.27
CA GLU A 39 -3.34 -13.44 6.27
C GLU A 39 -3.85 -13.74 7.69
N TRP A 40 -5.10 -14.23 7.85
CA TRP A 40 -5.65 -14.67 9.15
C TRP A 40 -4.94 -15.88 9.74
N ASP A 41 -4.29 -16.69 8.90
CA ASP A 41 -3.57 -17.89 9.33
C ASP A 41 -2.28 -17.51 10.09
N VAL A 42 -1.84 -16.25 9.98
CA VAL A 42 -0.53 -15.78 10.46
C VAL A 42 -0.64 -14.54 11.35
N PHE A 43 -1.50 -13.58 10.99
CA PHE A 43 -1.54 -12.26 11.61
C PHE A 43 -2.81 -12.03 12.42
N ALA A 44 -2.64 -11.43 13.60
CA ALA A 44 -3.69 -10.90 14.43
C ALA A 44 -4.27 -9.58 13.87
N SER A 45 -5.43 -9.18 14.39
CA SER A 45 -6.11 -7.94 14.00
C SER A 45 -5.64 -6.77 14.83
N GLY A 46 -5.27 -5.67 14.17
CA GLY A 46 -5.03 -4.38 14.83
C GLY A 46 -6.32 -3.72 15.34
N PRO A 47 -6.22 -2.66 16.16
CA PRO A 47 -7.36 -2.05 16.83
C PRO A 47 -8.30 -1.30 15.84
N GLY A 48 -7.76 -0.74 14.76
CA GLY A 48 -8.53 -0.15 13.66
C GLY A 48 -9.16 1.21 13.92
N ASN A 49 -8.95 1.80 15.09
CA ASN A 49 -9.21 3.19 15.44
C ASN A 49 -7.90 4.02 15.48
N ASP A 50 -6.83 3.51 14.90
CA ASP A 50 -5.47 4.03 14.90
C ASP A 50 -5.09 4.76 13.60
N VAL A 51 -6.08 5.03 12.75
CA VAL A 51 -5.88 5.72 11.47
C VAL A 51 -5.69 7.22 11.74
N THR A 52 -4.49 7.71 11.47
CA THR A 52 -4.09 9.09 11.74
C THR A 52 -3.25 9.67 10.60
N VAL A 53 -3.25 10.99 10.49
CA VAL A 53 -2.46 11.77 9.55
C VAL A 53 -1.35 12.51 10.31
N ALA A 54 -0.11 12.32 9.88
CA ALA A 54 1.03 13.06 10.40
C ALA A 54 1.26 14.36 9.63
N GLN A 55 1.43 15.45 10.36
CA GLN A 55 1.81 16.74 9.80
C GLN A 55 3.31 16.73 9.48
N THR A 56 3.69 17.00 8.24
CA THR A 56 5.10 17.02 7.83
C THR A 56 5.41 18.25 6.98
N PRO A 57 6.69 18.66 6.85
CA PRO A 57 7.07 19.75 5.93
C PRO A 57 6.73 19.48 4.46
N ALA A 58 6.49 18.21 4.09
CA ALA A 58 6.09 17.82 2.75
C ALA A 58 4.56 17.83 2.56
N GLY A 59 3.78 18.02 3.63
CA GLY A 59 2.33 17.93 3.66
C GLY A 59 1.81 16.92 4.71
N ASN A 60 0.50 16.79 4.77
CA ASN A 60 -0.24 15.92 5.66
C ASN A 60 -0.24 14.49 5.13
N VAL A 61 0.46 13.59 5.84
CA VAL A 61 0.76 12.24 5.39
C VAL A 61 -0.07 11.21 6.14
N GLY A 62 -0.83 10.39 5.41
CA GLY A 62 -1.51 9.22 5.95
C GLY A 62 -1.10 7.93 5.25
N THR A 63 -1.45 6.78 5.83
CA THR A 63 -1.10 5.48 5.24
C THR A 63 -2.12 4.39 5.51
N LEU A 64 -2.44 3.62 4.46
CA LEU A 64 -3.31 2.44 4.51
C LEU A 64 -2.68 1.28 3.75
N ARG A 65 -3.12 0.06 4.09
CA ARG A 65 -2.58 -1.19 3.56
C ARG A 65 -3.64 -2.04 2.89
N SER A 66 -3.33 -2.52 1.68
CA SER A 66 -4.13 -3.50 0.94
C SER A 66 -5.62 -3.11 0.93
N ASN A 67 -6.50 -4.01 1.35
CA ASN A 67 -7.94 -3.79 1.41
C ASN A 67 -8.39 -2.62 2.31
N GLU A 68 -7.57 -2.07 3.21
CA GLU A 68 -7.92 -0.86 3.98
C GLU A 68 -8.15 0.34 3.06
N ASN A 69 -7.43 0.41 1.93
CA ASN A 69 -7.63 1.42 0.88
C ASN A 69 -9.04 1.34 0.24
N LEU A 70 -9.75 0.24 0.42
CA LEU A 70 -11.11 0.06 -0.10
C LEU A 70 -12.17 0.39 0.96
N ARG A 71 -11.81 0.38 2.25
CA ARG A 71 -12.76 0.54 3.37
C ARG A 71 -13.17 2.00 3.52
N PRO A 72 -14.45 2.35 3.29
CA PRO A 72 -14.89 3.75 3.29
C PRO A 72 -14.63 4.46 4.62
N LEU A 73 -14.84 3.80 5.75
CA LEU A 73 -14.65 4.40 7.07
C LEU A 73 -13.19 4.76 7.37
N MET A 74 -12.25 3.91 6.94
CA MET A 74 -10.82 4.19 7.15
C MET A 74 -10.32 5.33 6.27
N ARG A 75 -10.84 5.41 5.04
CA ARG A 75 -10.58 6.53 4.14
C ARG A 75 -11.18 7.83 4.68
N ALA A 76 -12.42 7.79 5.16
CA ALA A 76 -13.09 8.94 5.73
C ALA A 76 -12.32 9.53 6.91
N GLU A 77 -11.72 8.70 7.76
CA GLU A 77 -10.87 9.14 8.87
C GLU A 77 -9.67 9.97 8.38
N LEU A 78 -8.97 9.51 7.34
CA LEU A 78 -7.88 10.28 6.74
C LEU A 78 -8.36 11.60 6.12
N TYR A 79 -9.54 11.58 5.48
CA TYR A 79 -10.08 12.77 4.82
C TYR A 79 -10.48 13.85 5.81
N GLN A 80 -11.03 13.46 6.96
CA GLN A 80 -11.39 14.39 8.04
C GLN A 80 -10.16 15.07 8.66
N GLN A 81 -8.99 14.46 8.52
CA GLN A 81 -7.71 14.99 8.99
C GLN A 81 -6.92 15.70 7.88
N ASP A 82 -7.59 16.12 6.80
CA ASP A 82 -7.02 16.90 5.70
C ASP A 82 -5.77 16.26 5.09
N ILE A 83 -5.87 14.97 4.72
CA ILE A 83 -4.79 14.24 4.09
C ILE A 83 -4.40 14.85 2.74
N GLN A 84 -3.12 15.10 2.54
CA GLN A 84 -2.57 15.63 1.29
C GLN A 84 -1.70 14.60 0.55
N ILE A 85 -1.12 13.63 1.28
CA ILE A 85 -0.31 12.54 0.72
C ILE A 85 -0.73 11.22 1.37
N GLN A 86 -1.24 10.28 0.57
CA GLN A 86 -1.58 8.93 1.00
C GLN A 86 -0.57 7.91 0.49
N PHE A 87 0.06 7.19 1.42
CA PHE A 87 0.77 5.95 1.11
C PHE A 87 -0.20 4.78 1.10
N SER A 88 -0.45 4.24 -0.09
CA SER A 88 -1.33 3.08 -0.34
C SER A 88 -0.47 1.87 -0.67
N SER A 89 -0.13 1.09 0.36
CA SER A 89 0.71 -0.11 0.18
C SER A 89 -0.12 -1.33 -0.23
N TRP A 90 0.39 -2.15 -1.13
CA TRP A 90 -0.27 -3.33 -1.68
C TRP A 90 0.70 -4.53 -1.75
N PRO A 91 0.19 -5.76 -1.63
CA PRO A 91 1.03 -6.95 -1.85
C PRO A 91 1.43 -7.06 -3.34
N HIS A 92 2.33 -8.00 -3.65
CA HIS A 92 2.49 -8.42 -5.04
C HIS A 92 1.21 -9.13 -5.51
N PHE A 93 0.76 -8.85 -6.73
CA PHE A 93 -0.46 -9.49 -7.27
C PHE A 93 -0.21 -10.86 -7.93
N GLY A 94 1.03 -11.37 -7.85
CA GLY A 94 1.43 -12.66 -8.43
C GLY A 94 0.64 -13.85 -7.87
N LEU A 95 0.24 -13.78 -6.60
CA LEU A 95 -0.63 -14.78 -5.93
C LEU A 95 -2.06 -14.83 -6.49
N PHE A 96 -2.43 -13.82 -7.28
CA PHE A 96 -3.78 -13.63 -7.81
C PHE A 96 -3.76 -13.52 -9.33
N SER A 97 -2.77 -14.12 -10.00
CA SER A 97 -2.64 -14.08 -11.45
C SER A 97 -3.95 -14.49 -12.14
N GLY A 98 -4.37 -13.72 -13.14
CA GLY A 98 -5.65 -13.90 -13.84
C GLY A 98 -6.90 -13.46 -13.07
N ARG A 99 -6.81 -13.08 -11.79
CA ARG A 99 -7.96 -12.65 -10.97
C ARG A 99 -8.07 -11.12 -10.96
N ARG A 100 -8.82 -10.56 -11.91
CA ARG A 100 -9.03 -9.10 -12.00
C ARG A 100 -9.58 -8.46 -10.71
N ALA A 101 -10.38 -9.19 -9.94
CA ALA A 101 -10.94 -8.71 -8.67
C ALA A 101 -9.89 -8.49 -7.57
N VAL A 102 -8.67 -9.01 -7.73
CA VAL A 102 -7.54 -8.84 -6.80
C VAL A 102 -6.27 -8.66 -7.63
N SER A 103 -6.23 -7.58 -8.41
CA SER A 103 -5.08 -7.25 -9.26
C SER A 103 -4.67 -5.79 -9.12
N TYR A 104 -3.61 -5.39 -9.81
CA TYR A 104 -3.20 -3.99 -9.89
C TYR A 104 -4.31 -3.06 -10.43
N VAL A 105 -5.27 -3.59 -11.19
CA VAL A 105 -6.43 -2.82 -11.67
C VAL A 105 -7.30 -2.38 -10.49
N LEU A 106 -7.47 -3.24 -9.47
CA LEU A 106 -8.15 -2.87 -8.23
C LEU A 106 -7.39 -1.79 -7.48
N ALA A 107 -6.07 -1.93 -7.35
CA ALA A 107 -5.23 -0.94 -6.67
C ALA A 107 -5.31 0.43 -7.35
N ALA A 108 -5.19 0.47 -8.69
CA ALA A 108 -5.34 1.69 -9.46
C ALA A 108 -6.75 2.29 -9.35
N GLY A 109 -7.80 1.46 -9.43
CA GLY A 109 -9.18 1.91 -9.25
C GLY A 109 -9.44 2.48 -7.85
N ALA A 110 -8.85 1.88 -6.82
CA ALA A 110 -8.89 2.40 -5.46
C ALA A 110 -8.22 3.76 -5.36
N SER A 111 -7.04 3.93 -5.97
CA SER A 111 -6.33 5.21 -6.00
C SER A 111 -7.16 6.30 -6.68
N VAL A 112 -7.73 6.03 -7.86
CA VAL A 112 -8.62 6.99 -8.53
C VAL A 112 -9.81 7.33 -7.63
N ALA A 113 -10.43 6.35 -6.99
CA ALA A 113 -11.55 6.61 -6.08
C ALA A 113 -11.16 7.41 -4.83
N ILE A 114 -9.94 7.24 -4.32
CA ILE A 114 -9.40 8.05 -3.22
C ILE A 114 -9.20 9.48 -3.68
N GLU A 115 -8.51 9.70 -4.80
CA GLU A 115 -8.24 11.04 -5.34
C GLU A 115 -9.53 11.80 -5.59
N ARG A 116 -10.56 11.15 -6.14
CA ARG A 116 -11.84 11.80 -6.44
C ARG A 116 -12.56 12.36 -5.23
N VAL A 117 -12.24 11.89 -4.03
CA VAL A 117 -12.82 12.37 -2.78
C VAL A 117 -11.85 13.27 -2.02
N ALA A 118 -10.61 12.82 -1.84
CA ALA A 118 -9.63 13.47 -0.98
C ALA A 118 -8.80 14.55 -1.67
N LYS A 119 -8.69 14.51 -3.00
CA LYS A 119 -7.82 15.41 -3.78
C LYS A 119 -6.39 15.44 -3.24
N CYS A 120 -5.86 14.25 -2.97
CA CYS A 120 -4.54 14.04 -2.39
C CYS A 120 -3.64 13.26 -3.34
N VAL A 121 -2.33 13.41 -3.16
CA VAL A 121 -1.31 12.61 -3.85
C VAL A 121 -1.42 11.18 -3.35
N ILE A 122 -1.38 10.20 -4.26
CA ILE A 122 -1.43 8.79 -3.86
C ILE A 122 -0.19 8.07 -4.35
N ILE A 123 0.57 7.52 -3.41
CA ILE A 123 1.71 6.67 -3.67
C ILE A 123 1.24 5.22 -3.48
N ALA A 124 0.84 4.59 -4.58
CA ALA A 124 0.37 3.22 -4.62
C ALA A 124 1.56 2.27 -4.82
N ALA A 125 2.22 1.90 -3.72
CA ALA A 125 3.37 1.00 -3.74
C ALA A 125 2.92 -0.46 -3.71
N THR A 126 3.54 -1.29 -4.55
CA THR A 126 3.33 -2.74 -4.64
C THR A 126 4.67 -3.46 -4.50
N GLN A 127 4.67 -4.61 -3.83
CA GLN A 127 5.81 -5.54 -3.88
C GLN A 127 5.86 -6.24 -5.25
N ILE A 128 7.03 -6.77 -5.61
CA ILE A 128 7.26 -7.57 -6.82
C ILE A 128 7.57 -9.00 -6.43
N ALA A 129 6.94 -9.95 -7.10
CA ALA A 129 7.36 -11.35 -7.03
C ALA A 129 8.55 -11.57 -7.98
N SER A 130 9.77 -11.42 -7.48
CA SER A 130 10.96 -11.75 -8.26
C SER A 130 11.06 -13.26 -8.49
N GLN A 131 11.80 -13.69 -9.51
CA GLN A 131 12.03 -15.12 -9.73
C GLN A 131 12.75 -15.77 -8.54
N ALA A 132 13.74 -15.08 -7.97
CA ALA A 132 14.45 -15.55 -6.78
C ALA A 132 13.50 -15.77 -5.59
N TYR A 133 12.56 -14.86 -5.35
CA TYR A 133 11.52 -15.06 -4.32
C TYR A 133 10.67 -16.30 -4.60
N ILE A 134 10.24 -16.50 -5.85
CA ILE A 134 9.42 -17.65 -6.23
C ILE A 134 10.19 -18.97 -6.04
N ASP A 135 11.47 -18.99 -6.41
CA ASP A 135 12.34 -20.15 -6.25
C ASP A 135 12.53 -20.51 -4.76
N GLU A 136 12.53 -19.52 -3.87
CA GLU A 136 12.61 -19.70 -2.41
C GLU A 136 11.31 -20.21 -1.76
N LEU A 137 10.15 -20.03 -2.39
CA LEU A 137 8.85 -20.41 -1.81
C LEU A 137 8.69 -21.93 -1.58
N GLN A 138 9.55 -22.76 -2.17
CA GLN A 138 9.51 -24.23 -2.07
C GLN A 138 8.08 -24.77 -2.27
N LEU A 139 7.42 -24.31 -3.33
CA LEU A 139 6.03 -24.65 -3.60
C LEU A 139 5.85 -26.18 -3.71
N PRO A 140 4.72 -26.73 -3.23
CA PRO A 140 4.49 -28.16 -3.29
C PRO A 140 4.45 -28.65 -4.75
N PRO A 141 4.81 -29.91 -5.02
CA PRO A 141 4.73 -30.48 -6.37
C PRO A 141 3.35 -30.25 -6.99
N GLY A 142 3.32 -29.76 -8.24
CA GLY A 142 2.09 -29.43 -8.97
C GLY A 142 1.53 -28.03 -8.73
N ALA A 143 2.21 -27.18 -7.94
CA ALA A 143 1.87 -25.77 -7.77
C ALA A 143 2.64 -24.84 -8.74
N ASP A 144 3.16 -25.38 -9.84
CA ASP A 144 3.85 -24.59 -10.87
C ASP A 144 2.94 -23.49 -11.39
N GLY A 145 3.45 -22.25 -11.42
CA GLY A 145 2.69 -21.08 -11.84
C GLY A 145 1.61 -20.59 -10.85
N ALA A 146 1.55 -21.15 -9.63
CA ALA A 146 0.65 -20.65 -8.59
C ALA A 146 0.96 -19.20 -8.17
N VAL A 147 2.22 -18.77 -8.34
CA VAL A 147 2.66 -17.39 -8.18
C VAL A 147 3.27 -16.92 -9.49
N ALA A 148 2.68 -15.91 -10.11
CA ALA A 148 3.26 -15.28 -11.28
C ALA A 148 4.36 -14.30 -10.88
N ALA A 149 5.49 -14.32 -11.60
CA ALA A 149 6.54 -13.33 -11.45
C ALA A 149 6.03 -11.90 -11.79
N GLY A 150 6.67 -10.89 -11.23
CA GLY A 150 6.28 -9.50 -11.37
C GLY A 150 5.05 -9.13 -10.55
N SER A 151 4.05 -8.57 -11.24
CA SER A 151 2.77 -8.13 -10.69
C SER A 151 2.83 -6.96 -9.70
N GLY A 152 3.80 -6.05 -9.89
CA GLY A 152 4.00 -4.87 -9.04
C GLY A 152 4.04 -3.53 -9.78
N PRO A 153 2.99 -3.10 -10.52
CA PRO A 153 3.01 -1.80 -11.18
C PRO A 153 2.66 -0.71 -10.16
N SER A 154 3.62 -0.44 -9.26
CA SER A 154 3.60 0.69 -8.35
C SER A 154 3.37 1.97 -9.15
N ARG A 155 2.52 2.87 -8.65
CA ARG A 155 2.15 4.12 -9.34
C ARG A 155 2.00 5.28 -8.38
N ILE A 156 2.27 6.48 -8.89
CA ILE A 156 2.03 7.75 -8.23
C ILE A 156 0.91 8.47 -8.99
N PHE A 157 -0.13 8.88 -8.28
CA PHE A 157 -1.27 9.60 -8.82
C PHE A 157 -1.25 11.04 -8.32
N GLU A 158 -1.50 11.99 -9.21
CA GLU A 158 -1.58 13.40 -8.89
C GLU A 158 -2.98 13.81 -8.35
N PRO A 159 -3.09 14.89 -7.55
CA PRO A 159 -4.27 15.20 -6.76
C PRO A 159 -5.39 15.98 -7.48
N VAL A 160 -5.16 16.45 -8.71
CA VAL A 160 -6.08 17.31 -9.47
C VAL A 160 -7.04 16.49 -10.31
N MET A 161 -6.49 15.64 -11.20
CA MET A 161 -7.22 14.78 -12.12
C MET A 161 -7.06 13.29 -11.80
N GLY A 162 -6.20 12.90 -10.87
CA GLY A 162 -5.93 11.49 -10.58
C GLY A 162 -5.13 10.80 -11.68
N GLU A 163 -4.39 11.56 -12.48
CA GLU A 163 -3.53 11.00 -13.53
C GLU A 163 -2.28 10.34 -12.95
N VAL A 164 -1.76 9.35 -13.66
CA VAL A 164 -0.52 8.67 -13.25
C VAL A 164 0.66 9.53 -13.68
N ILE A 165 1.41 10.04 -12.69
CA ILE A 165 2.58 10.91 -12.90
C ILE A 165 3.91 10.20 -12.63
N GLY A 166 3.87 8.98 -12.08
CA GLY A 166 5.04 8.14 -11.87
C GLY A 166 4.67 6.66 -11.83
N GLY A 167 5.53 5.82 -12.38
CA GLY A 167 5.36 4.37 -12.40
C GLY A 167 5.23 3.80 -13.81
N LEU A 168 5.76 2.60 -14.01
CA LEU A 168 5.79 1.94 -15.32
C LEU A 168 4.57 1.02 -15.50
N ALA A 169 4.24 0.74 -16.76
CA ALA A 169 3.32 -0.34 -17.10
C ALA A 169 3.97 -1.72 -16.94
N ASP A 170 5.30 -1.79 -16.88
CA ASP A 170 6.05 -3.02 -16.71
C ASP A 170 5.77 -3.63 -15.32
N PRO A 171 5.09 -4.78 -15.25
CA PRO A 171 4.76 -5.41 -13.97
C PRO A 171 5.98 -6.09 -13.31
N THR A 172 7.13 -6.14 -13.98
CA THR A 172 8.36 -6.81 -13.51
C THR A 172 9.44 -5.85 -13.02
N PHE A 173 9.26 -4.54 -13.22
CA PHE A 173 10.24 -3.53 -12.84
C PHE A 173 10.43 -3.44 -11.33
N ASP A 174 11.62 -3.79 -10.85
CA ASP A 174 12.06 -3.62 -9.46
C ASP A 174 13.03 -2.43 -9.35
N GLY A 175 12.59 -1.38 -8.67
CA GLY A 175 13.36 -0.16 -8.54
C GLY A 175 12.58 1.02 -7.98
N LEU A 176 13.23 2.18 -8.00
CA LEU A 176 12.65 3.42 -7.51
C LEU A 176 11.79 4.09 -8.57
N ILE A 177 10.57 4.44 -8.18
CA ILE A 177 9.65 5.28 -8.96
C ILE A 177 9.59 6.64 -8.28
N TYR A 178 9.79 7.69 -9.07
CA TYR A 178 9.75 9.07 -8.60
C TYR A 178 8.90 9.90 -9.55
N ALA A 179 8.34 10.98 -9.01
CA ALA A 179 7.61 12.00 -9.74
C ALA A 179 7.75 13.32 -8.99
N ASP A 180 7.71 14.43 -9.73
CA ASP A 180 7.72 15.77 -9.14
C ASP A 180 6.28 16.23 -8.89
N ILE A 181 6.06 16.81 -7.70
CA ILE A 181 4.74 17.31 -7.30
C ILE A 181 4.91 18.77 -6.86
N GLY A 182 4.15 19.66 -7.50
CA GLY A 182 4.16 21.07 -7.17
C GLY A 182 3.59 21.30 -5.77
N ARG A 183 4.20 22.21 -5.00
CA ARG A 183 3.72 22.54 -3.64
C ARG A 183 2.28 23.06 -3.57
N GLY A 184 1.76 23.60 -4.68
CA GLY A 184 0.35 24.06 -4.74
C GLY A 184 -0.65 22.93 -5.00
N ALA A 185 -0.17 21.70 -5.21
CA ALA A 185 -1.00 20.51 -5.38
C ALA A 185 -1.09 19.66 -4.10
N VAL A 186 -0.26 19.96 -3.08
CA VAL A 186 -0.28 19.30 -1.77
C VAL A 186 -0.94 20.25 -0.78
#